data_AF-A0A7S4VRC7-F1
#
_entry.id   AF-A0A7S4VRC7-F1
#
_cell.length_a   1.000
_cell.length_b   1.000
_cell.length_c   1.000
_cell.angle_alpha   90.00
_cell.angle_beta   90.00
_cell.angle_gamma   90.00
#
_symmetry.space_group_name_H-M   'P 1'
#
loop_
_entity.id
_entity.type
_entity.pdbx_description
1 polymer ?
#
loop_
_entity_poly.entity_id
_entity_poly.type
_entity_poly.pdbx_seq_one_letter_code
_entity_poly.pdbx_strand_id
1 'polypeptide(L)'
;PAPDGPPGVAVGAADGSLWVGGLAGAAALGGGGGPPAAGPVEPAVPWLGARLHEAGVNDLSVHPSWGRREGRLLVATAGDDQQIGILALAFDARPGGGIEARLLASRRLAHAHASSVRALCWASDRLLSVGLDRRLRVWALREAAAGDGDSACPELLEAAPAHVTLCTEPTAIAVAAPPAPGPSGAGQSWPLACAGRGVELAALLPDGREGGGGGGGAPAPGSAIAPEAG
;
A
#
# COMPACT_ATOMS: atom_id res chain seq x y z
N PRO A 1 21.79 2.63 4.52
CA PRO A 1 22.04 1.21 4.20
C PRO A 1 20.93 0.41 4.87
N ALA A 2 20.27 -0.52 4.17
CA ALA A 2 19.37 -1.44 4.85
C ALA A 2 20.21 -2.24 5.87
N PRO A 3 19.70 -2.50 7.09
CA PRO A 3 20.40 -3.38 8.02
C PRO A 3 20.62 -4.74 7.32
N ASP A 4 21.78 -5.36 7.53
CA ASP A 4 22.13 -6.71 7.05
C ASP A 4 21.29 -7.78 7.78
N GLY A 5 19.97 -7.68 7.66
CA GLY A 5 18.98 -8.57 8.26
C GLY A 5 18.52 -9.64 7.29
N PRO A 6 17.98 -10.77 7.81
CA PRO A 6 17.35 -11.77 6.97
C PRO A 6 16.14 -11.17 6.23
N PRO A 7 15.79 -11.67 5.03
CA PRO A 7 14.60 -11.20 4.32
C PRO A 7 13.35 -11.43 5.17
N GLY A 8 12.51 -10.39 5.24
CA GLY A 8 11.21 -10.42 5.91
C GLY A 8 10.07 -10.58 4.91
N VAL A 9 8.89 -10.89 5.42
CA VAL A 9 7.64 -10.99 4.66
C VAL A 9 6.46 -10.51 5.51
N ALA A 10 5.51 -9.89 4.83
CA ALA A 10 4.22 -9.50 5.40
C ALA A 10 3.11 -10.30 4.70
N VAL A 11 2.17 -10.85 5.46
CA VAL A 11 1.09 -11.71 4.97
C VAL A 11 -0.23 -11.22 5.55
N GLY A 12 -1.16 -10.83 4.67
CA GLY A 12 -2.56 -10.63 5.02
C GLY A 12 -3.30 -11.97 5.10
N ALA A 13 -4.13 -12.16 6.11
CA ALA A 13 -4.86 -13.39 6.36
C ALA A 13 -6.38 -13.24 6.17
N ALA A 14 -7.06 -14.37 6.00
CA ALA A 14 -8.51 -14.44 5.78
C ALA A 14 -9.35 -13.99 7.00
N ASP A 15 -8.74 -13.92 8.19
CA ASP A 15 -9.37 -13.42 9.42
C ASP A 15 -9.23 -11.89 9.60
N GLY A 16 -8.61 -11.21 8.63
CA GLY A 16 -8.35 -9.77 8.67
C GLY A 16 -7.08 -9.37 9.42
N SER A 17 -6.24 -10.33 9.79
CA SER A 17 -4.95 -10.08 10.43
C SER A 17 -3.83 -9.84 9.41
N LEU A 18 -2.86 -9.02 9.78
CA LEU A 18 -1.57 -8.89 9.12
C LEU A 18 -0.50 -9.52 10.01
N TRP A 19 0.31 -10.39 9.43
CA TRP A 19 1.46 -11.02 10.07
C TRP A 19 2.74 -10.56 9.41
N VAL A 20 3.77 -10.26 10.20
CA VAL A 20 5.10 -9.92 9.71
C VAL A 20 6.10 -10.85 10.36
N GLY A 21 7.01 -11.41 9.56
CA GLY A 21 8.02 -12.35 10.06
C GLY A 21 9.17 -12.55 9.09
N GLY A 22 10.11 -13.44 9.46
CA GLY A 22 11.19 -13.84 8.57
C GLY A 22 10.69 -14.76 7.46
N LEU A 23 11.26 -14.65 6.26
CA LEU A 23 10.88 -15.46 5.09
C LEU A 23 10.98 -16.96 5.35
N ALA A 24 12.03 -17.39 6.07
CA ALA A 24 12.22 -18.79 6.45
C ALA A 24 11.07 -19.31 7.34
N GLY A 25 10.48 -18.43 8.16
CA GLY A 25 9.35 -18.77 9.01
C GLY A 25 8.01 -18.80 8.26
N ALA A 26 7.83 -17.94 7.26
CA ALA A 26 6.58 -17.87 6.51
C ALA A 26 6.33 -19.09 5.62
N ALA A 27 7.38 -19.77 5.15
CA ALA A 27 7.24 -21.05 4.45
C ALA A 27 6.50 -22.10 5.29
N ALA A 28 6.58 -22.02 6.63
CA ALA A 28 5.84 -22.89 7.54
C ALA A 28 4.37 -22.47 7.73
N LEU A 29 4.02 -21.20 7.50
CA LEU A 29 2.66 -20.67 7.66
C LEU A 29 1.75 -20.96 6.45
N GLY A 30 2.33 -21.08 5.24
CA GLY A 30 1.59 -21.27 3.98
C GLY A 30 1.33 -22.74 3.57
N GLY A 31 1.72 -23.71 4.40
CA GLY A 31 1.88 -25.12 4.01
C GLY A 31 0.61 -25.97 3.92
N GLY A 32 -0.37 -25.59 3.11
CA GLY A 32 -1.38 -26.52 2.62
C GLY A 32 -0.92 -27.21 1.33
N GLY A 33 -0.26 -28.38 1.40
CA GLY A 33 -0.15 -29.23 0.20
C GLY A 33 0.97 -30.27 0.10
N GLY A 34 1.99 -30.26 0.95
CA GLY A 34 3.07 -31.26 0.92
C GLY A 34 3.36 -31.83 2.30
N PRO A 35 3.63 -33.14 2.45
CA PRO A 35 4.04 -33.68 3.74
C PRO A 35 5.36 -33.00 4.15
N PRO A 36 5.40 -32.30 5.30
CA PRO A 36 6.65 -31.72 5.78
C PRO A 36 7.66 -32.86 5.93
N ALA A 37 8.92 -32.59 5.57
CA ALA A 37 10.02 -33.48 5.97
C ALA A 37 9.90 -33.71 7.48
N ALA A 38 9.95 -34.98 7.92
CA ALA A 38 9.43 -35.49 9.19
C ALA A 38 10.15 -35.00 10.48
N GLY A 39 10.73 -33.80 10.47
CA GLY A 39 11.18 -33.10 11.66
C GLY A 39 10.10 -32.17 12.21
N PRO A 40 10.03 -31.98 13.55
CA PRO A 40 9.21 -30.93 14.13
C PRO A 40 9.74 -29.57 13.66
N VAL A 41 9.05 -28.95 12.71
CA VAL A 41 9.28 -27.54 12.40
C VAL A 41 8.61 -26.76 13.52
N GLU A 42 9.39 -26.21 14.44
CA GLU A 42 8.84 -25.25 15.39
C GLU A 42 8.22 -24.10 14.60
N PRO A 43 6.94 -23.77 14.84
CA PRO A 43 6.28 -22.69 14.11
C PRO A 43 7.07 -21.42 14.40
N ALA A 44 7.58 -20.80 13.33
CA ALA A 44 8.30 -19.55 13.47
C ALA A 44 7.35 -18.50 14.07
N VAL A 45 7.72 -18.00 15.24
CA VAL A 45 6.94 -16.96 15.91
C VAL A 45 6.97 -15.71 15.03
N PRO A 46 5.81 -15.18 14.60
CA PRO A 46 5.78 -13.96 13.82
C PRO A 46 6.43 -12.83 14.64
N TRP A 47 7.17 -11.95 13.96
CA TRP A 47 7.75 -10.77 14.60
C TRP A 47 6.65 -9.82 15.06
N LEU A 48 5.55 -9.75 14.31
CA LEU A 48 4.36 -8.95 14.62
C LEU A 48 3.09 -9.62 14.09
N GLY A 49 2.01 -9.53 14.84
CA GLY A 49 0.65 -9.81 14.40
C GLY A 49 -0.29 -8.67 14.78
N ALA A 50 -1.11 -8.20 13.85
CA ALA A 50 -2.08 -7.13 14.10
C ALA A 50 -3.39 -7.40 13.36
N ARG A 51 -4.52 -7.27 14.06
CA ARG A 51 -5.84 -7.34 13.41
C ARG A 51 -6.21 -5.98 12.83
N LEU A 52 -6.43 -5.93 11.52
CA LEU A 52 -6.64 -4.68 10.79
C LEU A 52 -8.01 -4.59 10.13
N HIS A 53 -8.56 -5.74 9.76
CA HIS A 53 -9.83 -5.82 9.07
C HIS A 53 -10.81 -6.68 9.88
N GLU A 54 -12.09 -6.45 9.65
CA GLU A 54 -13.17 -7.27 10.20
C GLU A 54 -13.41 -8.54 9.36
N ALA A 55 -12.91 -8.54 8.13
CA ALA A 55 -12.94 -9.65 7.16
C ALA A 55 -11.55 -9.86 6.54
N GLY A 56 -11.43 -10.78 5.58
CA GLY A 56 -10.15 -11.13 4.98
C GLY A 56 -9.39 -9.98 4.32
N VAL A 57 -8.07 -10.02 4.42
CA VAL A 57 -7.17 -9.12 3.68
C VAL A 57 -7.01 -9.63 2.25
N ASN A 58 -7.40 -8.81 1.28
CA ASN A 58 -7.34 -9.14 -0.14
C ASN A 58 -6.00 -8.79 -0.78
N ASP A 59 -5.40 -7.65 -0.38
CA ASP A 59 -4.15 -7.18 -0.95
C ASP A 59 -3.36 -6.32 0.04
N LEU A 60 -2.06 -6.19 -0.20
CA LEU A 60 -1.14 -5.37 0.59
C LEU A 60 -0.10 -4.68 -0.30
N SER A 61 0.26 -3.44 0.06
CA SER A 61 1.26 -2.67 -0.68
C SER A 61 2.18 -1.92 0.27
N VAL A 62 3.49 -2.01 0.04
CA VAL A 62 4.52 -1.35 0.87
C VAL A 62 4.97 -0.07 0.19
N HIS A 63 4.96 1.04 0.93
CA HIS A 63 5.38 2.34 0.40
C HIS A 63 6.88 2.31 0.06
N PRO A 64 7.30 2.69 -1.16
CA PRO A 64 8.66 2.45 -1.65
C PRO A 64 9.73 3.32 -0.98
N SER A 65 9.33 4.41 -0.33
CA SER A 65 10.26 5.41 0.22
C SER A 65 9.98 5.87 1.64
N TRP A 66 8.95 5.34 2.30
CA TRP A 66 8.60 5.82 3.63
C TRP A 66 9.65 5.32 4.63
N GLY A 67 10.16 6.23 5.47
CA GLY A 67 11.12 5.84 6.50
C GLY A 67 12.45 5.27 5.99
N ARG A 68 12.85 5.61 4.75
CA ARG A 68 14.01 5.08 3.99
C ARG A 68 15.38 5.06 4.70
N ARG A 69 15.48 5.57 5.93
CA ARG A 69 16.73 5.64 6.70
C ARG A 69 16.69 4.95 8.07
N GLU A 70 15.56 4.39 8.49
CA GLU A 70 15.38 4.06 9.92
C GLU A 70 14.75 2.68 10.20
N GLY A 71 14.82 1.75 9.23
CA GLY A 71 14.18 0.45 9.41
C GLY A 71 12.66 0.58 9.60
N ARG A 72 12.05 1.58 8.97
CA ARG A 72 10.62 1.85 9.07
C ARG A 72 9.92 1.50 7.75
N LEU A 73 8.73 0.91 7.80
CA LEU A 73 7.90 0.60 6.63
C LEU A 73 6.49 1.14 6.81
N LEU A 74 5.91 1.68 5.73
CA LEU A 74 4.49 2.00 5.67
C LEU A 74 3.81 0.94 4.82
N VAL A 75 2.84 0.25 5.40
CA VAL A 75 2.09 -0.82 4.74
C VAL A 75 0.65 -0.36 4.59
N ALA A 76 0.11 -0.51 3.39
CA ALA A 76 -1.31 -0.38 3.12
C ALA A 76 -1.92 -1.78 2.95
N THR A 77 -3.12 -2.00 3.48
CA THR A 77 -3.88 -3.26 3.36
C THR A 77 -5.29 -2.99 2.85
N ALA A 78 -5.79 -3.87 1.99
CA ALA A 78 -7.15 -3.80 1.45
C ALA A 78 -7.96 -4.98 1.97
N GLY A 79 -9.15 -4.70 2.50
CA GLY A 79 -10.02 -5.72 3.08
C GLY A 79 -11.31 -5.96 2.31
N ASP A 80 -11.91 -7.12 2.57
CA ASP A 80 -13.27 -7.44 2.14
C ASP A 80 -14.35 -6.63 2.87
N ASP A 81 -13.97 -6.01 4.00
CA ASP A 81 -14.77 -5.10 4.82
C ASP A 81 -14.87 -3.67 4.25
N GLN A 82 -14.47 -3.47 2.99
CA GLN A 82 -14.54 -2.18 2.28
C GLN A 82 -13.59 -1.11 2.86
N GLN A 83 -12.62 -1.52 3.67
CA GLN A 83 -11.68 -0.62 4.35
C GLN A 83 -10.29 -0.71 3.73
N ILE A 84 -9.52 0.37 3.90
CA ILE A 84 -8.07 0.38 3.72
C ILE A 84 -7.40 0.57 5.09
N GLY A 85 -6.50 -0.32 5.45
CA GLY A 85 -5.63 -0.18 6.62
C GLY A 85 -4.30 0.48 6.23
N ILE A 86 -3.77 1.33 7.10
CA ILE A 86 -2.42 1.91 6.98
C ILE A 86 -1.67 1.64 8.27
N LEU A 87 -0.45 1.12 8.15
CA LEU A 87 0.40 0.75 9.28
C LEU A 87 1.79 1.33 9.12
N ALA A 88 2.23 2.03 10.14
CA ALA A 88 3.62 2.42 10.35
C ALA A 88 4.31 1.34 11.18
N LEU A 89 5.30 0.67 10.61
CA LEU A 89 6.09 -0.39 11.24
C LEU A 89 7.53 0.07 11.46
N ALA A 90 8.15 -0.37 12.55
CA ALA A 90 9.59 -0.25 12.81
C ALA A 90 10.21 -1.64 12.94
N PHE A 91 11.46 -1.76 12.51
CA PHE A 91 12.25 -2.98 12.55
C PHE A 91 13.59 -2.68 13.19
N ASP A 92 13.84 -3.33 14.31
CA ASP A 92 15.06 -3.17 15.09
C ASP A 92 15.83 -4.51 15.14
N ALA A 93 17.16 -4.46 15.04
CA ALA A 93 17.98 -5.64 15.28
C ALA A 93 18.03 -5.93 16.80
N ARG A 94 17.82 -7.18 17.19
CA ARG A 94 17.90 -7.58 18.61
C ARG A 94 19.36 -7.79 19.05
N PRO A 95 19.71 -7.46 20.31
CA PRO A 95 20.94 -7.93 20.92
C PRO A 95 20.97 -9.47 20.90
N GLY A 96 21.99 -10.06 20.29
CA GLY A 96 22.09 -11.52 20.09
C GLY A 96 21.59 -12.03 18.73
N GLY A 97 21.20 -11.12 17.83
CA GLY A 97 20.76 -11.45 16.48
C GLY A 97 19.25 -11.55 16.33
N GLY A 98 18.79 -11.49 15.07
CA GLY A 98 17.37 -11.47 14.73
C GLY A 98 16.78 -10.06 14.63
N ILE A 99 15.49 -10.01 14.27
CA ILE A 99 14.75 -8.79 14.01
C ILE A 99 13.54 -8.75 14.93
N GLU A 100 13.27 -7.58 15.49
CA GLU A 100 12.02 -7.24 16.18
C GLU A 100 11.20 -6.30 15.30
N ALA A 101 9.95 -6.63 15.06
CA ALA A 101 9.01 -5.75 14.37
C ALA A 101 8.07 -5.12 15.40
N ARG A 102 7.87 -3.80 15.32
CA ARG A 102 6.97 -3.04 16.20
C ARG A 102 5.96 -2.28 15.35
N LEU A 103 4.69 -2.35 15.76
CA LEU A 103 3.65 -1.46 15.22
C LEU A 103 3.80 -0.10 15.90
N LEU A 104 4.25 0.90 15.14
CA LEU A 104 4.34 2.27 15.64
C LEU A 104 2.96 2.93 15.70
N ALA A 105 2.17 2.70 14.65
CA ALA A 105 0.89 3.36 14.48
C ALA A 105 0.04 2.64 13.43
N SER A 106 -1.28 2.73 13.55
CA SER A 106 -2.20 2.24 12.52
C SER A 106 -3.39 3.17 12.36
N ARG A 107 -3.92 3.26 11.14
CA ARG A 107 -5.17 3.96 10.81
C ARG A 107 -6.01 3.09 9.89
N ARG A 108 -7.32 3.19 10.01
CA ARG A 108 -8.27 2.54 9.09
C ARG A 108 -9.10 3.62 8.40
N LEU A 109 -9.20 3.52 7.09
CA LEU A 109 -10.11 4.31 6.29
C LEU A 109 -11.35 3.47 6.03
N ALA A 110 -12.38 3.70 6.83
CA ALA A 110 -13.68 3.07 6.64
C ALA A 110 -14.34 3.57 5.35
N HIS A 111 -15.14 2.72 4.71
CA HIS A 111 -15.87 3.06 3.47
C HIS A 111 -14.98 3.62 2.36
N ALA A 112 -13.74 3.11 2.26
CA ALA A 112 -12.83 3.48 1.18
C ALA A 112 -13.45 3.15 -0.19
N HIS A 113 -14.19 2.05 -0.26
CA HIS A 113 -15.02 1.65 -1.39
C HIS A 113 -16.44 1.32 -0.94
N ALA A 114 -17.39 1.22 -1.89
CA ALA A 114 -18.75 0.76 -1.62
C ALA A 114 -18.87 -0.79 -1.61
N SER A 115 -17.76 -1.49 -1.86
CA SER A 115 -17.64 -2.94 -1.89
C SER A 115 -16.20 -3.35 -1.56
N SER A 116 -15.91 -4.65 -1.61
CA SER A 116 -14.60 -5.24 -1.31
C SER A 116 -13.46 -4.51 -2.04
N VAL A 117 -12.42 -4.10 -1.31
CA VAL A 117 -11.21 -3.51 -1.90
C VAL A 117 -10.32 -4.65 -2.38
N ARG A 118 -10.00 -4.69 -3.67
CA ARG A 118 -9.40 -5.86 -4.32
C ARG A 118 -7.92 -5.72 -4.57
N ALA A 119 -7.45 -4.52 -4.89
CA ALA A 119 -6.03 -4.29 -5.11
C ALA A 119 -5.60 -2.89 -4.67
N LEU A 120 -4.32 -2.80 -4.30
CA LEU A 120 -3.61 -1.60 -3.87
C LEU A 120 -2.29 -1.48 -4.61
N CYS A 121 -1.90 -0.26 -4.97
CA CYS A 121 -0.57 -0.02 -5.51
C CYS A 121 -0.07 1.37 -5.15
N TRP A 122 1.16 1.47 -4.65
CA TRP A 122 1.80 2.77 -4.43
C TRP A 122 2.37 3.33 -5.74
N ALA A 123 2.03 4.58 -6.03
CA ALA A 123 2.67 5.42 -7.04
C ALA A 123 3.34 6.61 -6.33
N SER A 124 4.61 6.45 -5.94
CA SER A 124 5.29 7.45 -5.09
C SER A 124 4.57 7.63 -3.74
N ASP A 125 4.06 8.83 -3.45
CA ASP A 125 3.33 9.27 -2.25
C ASP A 125 1.80 9.21 -2.44
N ARG A 126 1.35 8.56 -3.52
CA ARG A 126 -0.06 8.30 -3.81
C ARG A 126 -0.32 6.80 -3.68
N LEU A 127 -1.38 6.45 -2.95
CA LEU A 127 -1.91 5.09 -2.95
C LEU A 127 -3.04 5.02 -3.96
N LEU A 128 -3.01 4.01 -4.82
CA LEU A 128 -4.14 3.68 -5.69
C LEU A 128 -4.87 2.48 -5.11
N SER A 129 -6.19 2.50 -5.21
CA SER A 129 -7.02 1.36 -4.85
C SER A 129 -8.12 1.11 -5.87
N VAL A 130 -8.45 -0.16 -6.08
CA VAL A 130 -9.62 -0.55 -6.86
C VAL A 130 -10.46 -1.56 -6.07
N GLY A 131 -11.77 -1.40 -6.12
CA GLY A 131 -12.73 -2.29 -5.49
C GLY A 131 -13.71 -2.91 -6.47
N LEU A 132 -14.53 -3.86 -5.98
CA LEU A 132 -15.62 -4.46 -6.76
C LEU A 132 -16.73 -3.47 -7.13
N ASP A 133 -16.70 -2.26 -6.55
CA ASP A 133 -17.53 -1.13 -6.98
C ASP A 133 -17.09 -0.52 -8.32
N ARG A 134 -16.04 -1.08 -8.95
CA ARG A 134 -15.45 -0.65 -10.22
C ARG A 134 -14.98 0.80 -10.19
N ARG A 135 -14.50 1.25 -9.04
CA ARG A 135 -13.89 2.57 -8.89
C ARG A 135 -12.41 2.42 -8.65
N LEU A 136 -11.61 3.10 -9.46
CA LEU A 136 -10.20 3.39 -9.18
C LEU A 136 -10.16 4.69 -8.39
N ARG A 137 -9.55 4.66 -7.21
CA ARG A 137 -9.39 5.83 -6.34
C ARG A 137 -7.91 6.14 -6.15
N VAL A 138 -7.62 7.42 -5.98
CA VAL A 138 -6.27 7.93 -5.73
C VAL A 138 -6.28 8.62 -4.38
N TRP A 139 -5.39 8.19 -3.50
CA TRP A 139 -5.26 8.72 -2.15
C TRP A 139 -3.91 9.43 -2.00
N ALA A 140 -3.93 10.65 -1.50
CA ALA A 140 -2.75 11.38 -1.07
C ALA A 140 -2.41 11.02 0.38
N LEU A 141 -1.12 10.80 0.63
CA LEU A 141 -0.60 10.67 1.98
C LEU A 141 -0.47 12.05 2.61
N ARG A 142 -1.21 12.30 3.69
CA ARG A 142 -1.02 13.47 4.55
C ARG A 142 -0.23 13.04 5.77
N GLU A 143 0.98 13.58 5.91
CA GLU A 143 1.77 13.42 7.14
C GLU A 143 0.98 13.97 8.32
N ALA A 144 1.03 13.26 9.44
CA ALA A 144 0.45 13.76 10.67
C ALA A 144 1.21 15.01 11.13
N ALA A 145 0.50 15.93 11.79
CA ALA A 145 1.12 17.14 12.30
C ALA A 145 2.30 16.78 13.24
N ALA A 146 3.42 17.48 13.09
CA ALA A 146 4.69 17.20 13.77
C ALA A 146 4.64 17.25 15.33
N GLY A 147 3.47 17.46 15.92
CA GLY A 147 3.27 17.47 17.38
C GLY A 147 2.98 16.10 18.00
N ASP A 148 2.63 15.07 17.22
CA ASP A 148 2.22 13.75 17.75
C ASP A 148 3.39 12.76 17.98
N GLY A 149 4.64 13.24 17.84
CA GLY A 149 5.84 12.42 18.04
C GLY A 149 6.09 11.39 16.93
N ASP A 150 7.09 10.53 17.14
CA ASP A 150 7.58 9.51 16.20
C ASP A 150 6.56 8.41 15.81
N SER A 151 5.36 8.45 16.39
CA SER A 151 4.34 7.40 16.34
C SER A 151 3.09 7.81 15.55
N ALA A 152 3.16 8.86 14.73
CA ALA A 152 1.97 9.33 14.04
C ALA A 152 1.77 8.59 12.70
N CYS A 153 0.70 7.80 12.59
CA CYS A 153 0.32 7.16 11.33
C CYS A 153 -0.17 8.23 10.36
N PRO A 154 0.37 8.32 9.14
CA PRO A 154 -0.13 9.25 8.15
C PRO A 154 -1.60 8.95 7.81
N GLU A 155 -2.28 9.96 7.30
CA GLU A 155 -3.67 9.87 6.88
C GLU A 155 -3.75 9.76 5.36
N LEU A 156 -4.77 9.04 4.88
CA LEU A 156 -5.10 9.01 3.46
C LEU A 156 -6.26 9.97 3.21
N LEU A 157 -6.06 10.85 2.24
CA LEU A 157 -7.09 11.77 1.75
C LEU A 157 -7.36 11.47 0.28
N GLU A 158 -8.62 11.49 -0.15
CA GLU A 158 -8.94 11.33 -1.57
C GLU A 158 -8.36 12.51 -2.35
N ALA A 159 -7.46 12.22 -3.29
CA ALA A 159 -6.68 13.21 -4.05
C ALA A 159 -7.34 13.60 -5.37
N ALA A 160 -8.17 12.70 -5.91
CA ALA A 160 -8.85 12.85 -7.19
C ALA A 160 -10.26 12.25 -7.10
N PRO A 161 -11.22 12.75 -7.91
CA PRO A 161 -12.49 12.07 -8.07
C PRO A 161 -12.28 10.61 -8.51
N ALA A 162 -13.05 9.70 -7.91
CA ALA A 162 -13.02 8.30 -8.29
C ALA A 162 -13.29 8.10 -9.79
N HIS A 163 -12.40 7.36 -10.46
CA HIS A 163 -12.55 6.98 -11.87
C HIS A 163 -13.30 5.66 -11.98
N VAL A 164 -14.31 5.59 -12.84
CA VAL A 164 -15.03 4.34 -13.08
C VAL A 164 -14.26 3.51 -14.09
N THR A 165 -13.73 2.39 -13.63
CA THR A 165 -12.96 1.47 -14.48
C THR A 165 -13.88 0.67 -15.41
N LEU A 166 -13.42 0.47 -16.64
CA LEU A 166 -14.00 -0.43 -17.64
C LEU A 166 -13.69 -1.90 -17.32
N CYS A 167 -12.63 -2.18 -16.56
CA CYS A 167 -12.36 -3.50 -16.03
C CYS A 167 -13.49 -3.93 -15.09
N THR A 168 -14.19 -4.99 -15.46
CA THR A 168 -15.18 -5.65 -14.59
C THR A 168 -14.45 -6.62 -13.65
N GLU A 169 -14.93 -6.81 -12.43
CA GLU A 169 -14.28 -7.69 -11.44
C GLU A 169 -12.77 -7.40 -11.28
N PRO A 170 -12.37 -6.17 -10.91
CA PRO A 170 -10.97 -5.82 -10.81
C PRO A 170 -10.28 -6.68 -9.73
N THR A 171 -9.08 -7.16 -10.05
CA THR A 171 -8.30 -8.09 -9.21
C THR A 171 -6.86 -7.64 -8.99
N ALA A 172 -6.32 -6.78 -9.84
CA ALA A 172 -4.96 -6.28 -9.71
C ALA A 172 -4.83 -4.86 -10.26
N ILE A 173 -3.93 -4.09 -9.68
CA ILE A 173 -3.41 -2.84 -10.23
C ILE A 173 -1.89 -2.95 -10.28
N ALA A 174 -1.30 -2.50 -11.38
CA ALA A 174 0.14 -2.28 -11.48
C ALA A 174 0.42 -0.85 -11.89
N VAL A 175 1.40 -0.22 -11.25
CA VAL A 175 1.90 1.11 -11.61
C VAL A 175 3.33 0.96 -12.08
N ALA A 176 3.63 1.44 -13.29
CA ALA A 176 4.98 1.49 -13.80
C ALA A 176 5.76 2.62 -13.14
N ALA A 177 7.07 2.41 -12.95
CA ALA A 177 7.96 3.51 -12.60
C ALA A 177 7.85 4.58 -13.70
N PRO A 178 7.77 5.86 -13.33
CA PRO A 178 7.67 6.89 -14.32
C PRO A 178 8.97 6.94 -15.13
N PRO A 179 8.93 7.35 -16.41
CA PRO A 179 10.14 7.53 -17.19
C PRO A 179 11.05 8.56 -16.50
N ALA A 180 12.37 8.39 -16.69
CA ALA A 180 13.35 9.36 -16.21
C ALA A 180 12.96 10.76 -16.71
N PRO A 181 13.08 11.81 -15.89
CA PRO A 181 12.67 13.15 -16.28
C PRO A 181 13.41 13.56 -17.56
N GLY A 182 12.64 13.81 -18.62
CA GLY A 182 13.18 14.29 -19.88
C GLY A 182 13.67 15.75 -19.76
N PRO A 183 14.53 16.20 -20.69
CA PRO A 183 15.07 17.57 -20.67
C PRO A 183 13.99 18.66 -20.81
N SER A 184 12.81 18.32 -21.32
CA SER A 184 11.70 19.24 -21.55
C SER A 184 10.95 19.66 -20.29
N GLY A 185 11.22 19.05 -19.13
CA GLY A 185 10.47 19.32 -17.90
C GLY A 185 8.97 19.00 -18.01
N ALA A 186 8.56 18.23 -19.03
CA ALA A 186 7.17 17.80 -19.17
C ALA A 186 6.74 17.02 -17.92
N GLY A 187 5.48 17.23 -17.51
CA GLY A 187 4.92 16.59 -16.31
C GLY A 187 5.13 15.08 -16.35
N GLN A 188 5.64 14.52 -15.25
CA GLN A 188 5.90 13.11 -15.12
C GLN A 188 4.58 12.36 -14.92
N SER A 189 4.21 11.48 -15.85
CA SER A 189 3.05 10.59 -15.70
C SER A 189 3.47 9.21 -15.20
N TRP A 190 2.58 8.54 -14.47
CA TRP A 190 2.73 7.15 -14.05
C TRP A 190 1.76 6.29 -14.83
N PRO A 191 2.23 5.53 -15.84
CA PRO A 191 1.40 4.54 -16.51
C PRO A 191 0.92 3.51 -15.51
N LEU A 192 -0.36 3.15 -15.59
CA LEU A 192 -0.94 2.12 -14.75
C LEU A 192 -1.84 1.19 -15.58
N ALA A 193 -1.91 -0.05 -15.13
CA ALA A 193 -2.80 -1.06 -15.68
C ALA A 193 -3.70 -1.60 -14.56
N CYS A 194 -5.00 -1.66 -14.82
CA CYS A 194 -5.98 -2.34 -14.00
C CYS A 194 -6.39 -3.64 -14.71
N ALA A 195 -6.36 -4.76 -14.00
CA ALA A 195 -6.67 -6.08 -14.55
C ALA A 195 -7.75 -6.81 -13.75
N GLY A 196 -8.52 -7.64 -14.45
CA GLY A 196 -9.65 -8.41 -13.93
C GLY A 196 -10.33 -9.11 -15.10
N ARG A 197 -11.66 -9.00 -15.20
CA ARG A 197 -12.38 -9.33 -16.43
C ARG A 197 -12.27 -8.14 -17.39
N GLY A 198 -11.18 -8.16 -18.16
CA GLY A 198 -10.73 -7.08 -19.03
C GLY A 198 -9.40 -6.48 -18.54
N VAL A 199 -8.87 -5.55 -19.32
CA VAL A 199 -7.71 -4.74 -18.94
C VAL A 199 -8.00 -3.30 -19.32
N GLU A 200 -7.66 -2.38 -18.42
CA GLU A 200 -7.71 -0.95 -18.68
C GLU A 200 -6.33 -0.34 -18.43
N LEU A 201 -5.87 0.45 -19.39
CA LEU A 201 -4.65 1.25 -19.29
C LEU A 201 -5.02 2.70 -19.04
N ALA A 202 -4.31 3.32 -18.12
CA ALA A 202 -4.47 4.74 -17.85
C ALA A 202 -3.12 5.35 -17.44
N ALA A 203 -3.10 6.65 -17.26
CA ALA A 203 -1.98 7.35 -16.67
C ALA A 203 -2.45 8.18 -15.48
N LEU A 204 -1.73 8.05 -14.36
CA LEU A 204 -1.83 9.02 -13.27
C LEU A 204 -0.98 10.23 -13.66
N LEU A 205 -1.63 11.37 -13.82
CA LEU A 205 -0.95 12.64 -14.05
C LEU A 205 -0.48 13.22 -12.71
N PRO A 206 0.65 13.94 -12.70
CA PRO A 206 1.05 14.66 -11.51
C PRO A 206 -0.03 15.70 -11.21
N ASP A 207 -0.27 15.96 -9.92
CA ASP A 207 -1.15 17.06 -9.54
C ASP A 207 -0.69 18.29 -10.31
N GLY A 208 -1.57 18.83 -11.16
CA GLY A 208 -1.30 20.07 -11.84
C GLY A 208 -1.10 21.09 -10.74
N ARG A 209 0.16 21.38 -10.37
CA ARG A 209 0.47 22.52 -9.53
C ARG A 209 -0.07 23.70 -10.31
N GLU A 210 -1.26 24.17 -9.93
CA GLU A 210 -1.76 25.47 -10.34
C GLU A 210 -0.62 26.42 -10.01
N GLY A 211 0.07 26.89 -11.05
CA GLY A 211 1.26 27.71 -10.90
C GLY A 211 0.88 28.88 -10.00
N GLY A 212 1.52 28.95 -8.84
CA GLY A 212 1.14 29.87 -7.77
C GLY A 212 1.08 31.31 -8.25
N GLY A 213 -0.13 31.78 -8.55
CA GLY A 213 -0.53 33.16 -8.34
C GLY A 213 -0.93 33.25 -6.87
N GLY A 214 -0.11 33.93 -6.05
CA GLY A 214 -0.21 33.93 -4.58
C GLY A 214 -1.52 34.45 -3.99
N GLY A 215 -2.56 33.61 -3.98
CA GLY A 215 -3.79 33.78 -3.22
C GLY A 215 -4.02 32.55 -2.38
N GLY A 216 -4.07 32.70 -1.05
CA GLY A 216 -4.18 31.60 -0.06
C GLY A 216 -5.52 30.85 -0.05
N GLY A 217 -5.96 30.34 -1.20
CA GLY A 217 -7.07 29.40 -1.32
C GLY A 217 -6.57 27.96 -1.16
N ALA A 218 -7.34 27.12 -0.45
CA ALA A 218 -7.08 25.69 -0.39
C ALA A 218 -7.03 25.10 -1.82
N PRO A 219 -6.08 24.21 -2.14
CA PRO A 219 -5.92 23.67 -3.49
C PRO A 219 -7.17 22.92 -3.92
N ALA A 220 -7.63 23.16 -5.14
CA ALA A 220 -8.70 22.37 -5.77
C ALA A 220 -8.15 20.97 -6.12
N PRO A 221 -8.92 19.89 -5.89
CA PRO A 221 -8.49 18.53 -6.25
C PRO A 221 -8.51 18.37 -7.79
N GLY A 222 -7.33 18.43 -8.40
CA GLY A 222 -7.13 18.42 -9.85
C GLY A 222 -6.11 17.39 -10.31
N SER A 223 -6.29 16.12 -9.93
CA SER A 223 -5.64 14.99 -10.58
C SER A 223 -6.63 14.38 -11.57
N ALA A 224 -6.24 14.29 -12.85
CA ALA A 224 -7.03 13.69 -13.90
C ALA A 224 -6.42 12.36 -14.31
N ILE A 225 -7.22 11.29 -14.27
CA ILE A 225 -6.91 10.03 -14.95
C ILE A 225 -7.29 10.24 -16.41
N ALA A 226 -6.28 10.31 -17.28
CA ALA A 226 -6.52 10.41 -18.72
C ALA A 226 -6.60 9.00 -19.31
N PRO A 227 -7.68 8.65 -20.04
CA PRO A 227 -7.67 7.44 -20.86
C PRO A 227 -6.64 7.62 -21.97
N GLU A 228 -5.79 6.61 -22.22
CA GLU A 228 -5.01 6.62 -23.45
C GLU A 228 -5.96 6.45 -24.65
N ALA A 229 -5.76 7.29 -25.67
CA ALA A 229 -6.46 7.14 -26.94
C ALA A 229 -5.90 5.89 -27.64
N GLY A 230 -6.68 4.80 -27.61
CA GLY A 230 -6.42 3.59 -28.39
C GLY A 230 -6.68 3.76 -29.87
#